data_AF-A0A806THQ3-F1
#
_entry.id   AF-A0A806THQ3-F1
#
_cell.length_a   1.000
_cell.length_b   1.000
_cell.length_c   1.000
_cell.angle_alpha   90.00
_cell.angle_beta   90.00
_cell.angle_gamma   90.00
#
_symmetry.space_group_name_H-M   'P 1'
#
loop_
_entity.id
_entity.type
_entity.pdbx_description
1 polymer ?
#
loop_
_entity_poly.entity_id
_entity_poly.type
_entity_poly.pdbx_seq_one_letter_code
_entity_poly.pdbx_strand_id
1 'polypeptide(L)'
;MASKFCPNCGHELKPGARFCPNCGYQLRTATEPAPGSASQAPESKVPEQRPTEVASANPVASTRSSQPSAAPQSTAPAAKQAADEAPTPARAQRRQRPQGKSRKPLWIGVGVAAVVLIGGYAVGSSYYSRQNQLNRAISALSSTKEDASPYLVSANTSLKVTKDNAKPLQRYFTGHASELSSLKQTFLTSDTYGNYRYVRSGSHWLIFPRYQISFEPAYAELMTNHEGVTVKMGGKQVATLSANDQSSRSYYSSFSNDAQTAYTHKVGPYVPGDYSFTASGTVNGRKITAKANATLTPGSTTTVDVGLSTLTFTVVGPSGATVYVGGDKAGTIGDSGSLELKDYPVSGNTSVYLTVNASGKTYESKHATIGKDLDYDNQIAPTFTGMISKDDADTLMKDVYSEALTVRDSTDDSTLADYFKDGASNEYYQQLIKMANGHSGNDSIDSYDYEARVNSVAPAGDNQTTVNYDVTYTFDFEDGSTKTQVFRYNGTIVKDGSDYKVVSLGDAKKVSEKTE
;
A
#
# COMPACT_ATOMS: atom_id res chain seq x y z
N MET A 1 7.28 30.86 -0.63
CA MET A 1 6.58 30.42 0.60
C MET A 1 6.32 28.93 0.50
N ALA A 2 6.69 28.12 1.50
CA ALA A 2 6.18 26.75 1.61
C ALA A 2 4.73 26.81 2.14
N SER A 3 3.84 25.93 1.68
CA SER A 3 2.47 25.88 2.18
C SER A 3 2.46 25.36 3.62
N LYS A 4 1.83 26.10 4.53
CA LYS A 4 1.71 25.71 5.96
C LYS A 4 0.91 24.42 6.16
N PHE A 5 0.15 23.98 5.16
CA PHE A 5 -0.69 22.78 5.20
C PHE A 5 -0.41 21.88 3.99
N CYS A 6 -0.68 20.58 4.15
CA CYS A 6 -0.48 19.58 3.11
C CYS A 6 -1.52 19.74 1.98
N PRO A 7 -1.09 19.83 0.70
CA PRO A 7 -2.01 19.98 -0.44
C PRO A 7 -2.85 18.71 -0.72
N ASN A 8 -2.54 17.58 -0.08
CA ASN A 8 -3.24 16.30 -0.28
C ASN A 8 -4.24 15.97 0.84
N CYS A 9 -4.02 16.44 2.08
CA CYS A 9 -4.88 16.09 3.23
C CYS A 9 -5.16 17.23 4.23
N GLY A 10 -4.69 18.46 3.98
CA GLY A 10 -4.95 19.62 4.83
C GLY A 10 -4.23 19.67 6.18
N HIS A 11 -3.52 18.62 6.60
CA HIS A 11 -2.77 18.59 7.86
C HIS A 11 -1.65 19.65 7.90
N GLU A 12 -1.41 20.28 9.05
CA GLU A 12 -0.38 21.32 9.20
C GLU A 12 1.05 20.75 9.07
N LEU A 13 1.96 21.53 8.51
CA LEU A 13 3.32 21.13 8.16
C LEU A 13 4.34 21.98 8.90
N LYS A 14 5.25 21.30 9.62
CA LYS A 14 6.45 21.93 10.17
C LYS A 14 7.31 22.48 9.02
N PRO A 15 7.91 23.69 9.14
CA PRO A 15 8.76 24.25 8.10
C PRO A 15 9.88 23.28 7.67
N GLY A 16 10.06 23.10 6.36
CA GLY A 16 11.06 22.19 5.80
C GLY A 16 10.64 20.71 5.69
N ALA A 17 9.42 20.33 6.10
CA ALA A 17 8.93 18.96 5.94
C ALA A 17 8.95 18.51 4.46
N ARG A 18 9.66 17.40 4.18
CA ARG A 18 9.76 16.77 2.85
C ARG A 18 8.64 15.77 2.54
N PHE A 19 7.90 15.37 3.57
CA PHE A 19 6.78 14.43 3.53
C PHE A 19 5.71 14.89 4.52
N CYS A 20 4.43 14.66 4.23
CA CYS A 20 3.36 14.90 5.20
C CYS A 20 3.25 13.74 6.20
N PRO A 21 3.37 13.97 7.52
CA PRO A 21 3.33 12.88 8.52
C PRO A 21 1.98 12.16 8.57
N ASN A 22 0.88 12.85 8.24
CA ASN A 22 -0.48 12.32 8.30
C ASN A 22 -0.92 11.51 7.05
N CYS A 23 -0.15 11.54 5.94
CA CYS A 23 -0.56 10.83 4.71
C CYS A 23 0.59 10.38 3.77
N GLY A 24 1.85 10.54 4.17
CA GLY A 24 3.02 10.16 3.36
C GLY A 24 3.28 11.01 2.10
N TYR A 25 2.40 11.96 1.76
CA TYR A 25 2.51 12.75 0.53
C TYR A 25 3.84 13.53 0.45
N GLN A 26 4.57 13.38 -0.66
CA GLN A 26 5.87 14.02 -0.88
C GLN A 26 5.73 15.52 -1.15
N LEU A 27 6.36 16.31 -0.28
CA LEU A 27 6.42 17.76 -0.33
C LEU A 27 7.75 18.15 -0.98
N ARG A 28 7.70 18.60 -2.24
CA ARG A 28 8.91 18.97 -2.99
C ARG A 28 9.56 20.23 -2.39
N THR A 29 10.60 20.04 -1.59
CA THR A 29 11.44 21.12 -1.07
C THR A 29 12.20 21.81 -2.20
N ALA A 30 12.10 23.14 -2.26
CA ALA A 30 12.63 23.97 -3.34
C ALA A 30 14.15 24.26 -3.22
N THR A 31 14.96 23.20 -3.08
CA THR A 31 16.43 23.30 -3.00
C THR A 31 17.12 22.11 -3.68
N GLU A 32 17.02 22.02 -5.01
CA GLU A 32 18.15 21.69 -5.92
C GLU A 32 17.72 21.94 -7.39
N PRO A 33 18.67 22.18 -8.32
CA PRO A 33 18.37 22.69 -9.66
C PRO A 33 18.01 21.58 -10.67
N ALA A 34 17.35 21.98 -11.77
CA ALA A 34 17.03 21.08 -12.88
C ALA A 34 18.28 20.76 -13.74
N PRO A 35 18.46 19.51 -14.19
CA PRO A 35 19.60 19.12 -15.03
C PRO A 35 19.44 19.61 -16.48
N GLY A 36 19.95 20.81 -16.74
CA GLY A 36 20.68 21.18 -17.97
C GLY A 36 19.98 21.08 -19.33
N SER A 37 19.65 22.24 -19.89
CA SER A 37 19.96 22.50 -21.30
C SER A 37 21.02 23.59 -21.37
N ALA A 38 22.13 23.30 -22.04
CA ALA A 38 23.25 24.21 -22.30
C ALA A 38 22.91 25.18 -23.46
N SER A 39 23.58 26.31 -23.67
CA SER A 39 24.47 27.16 -22.84
C SER A 39 24.81 28.41 -23.66
N GLN A 40 24.88 29.60 -23.04
CA GLN A 40 25.87 30.65 -23.33
C GLN A 40 25.74 31.88 -22.40
N ALA A 41 26.83 32.64 -22.31
CA ALA A 41 27.00 33.90 -21.57
C ALA A 41 28.22 34.65 -22.14
N PRO A 42 28.47 35.93 -21.79
CA PRO A 42 27.62 36.94 -21.13
C PRO A 42 27.46 38.22 -22.01
N GLU A 43 26.85 39.29 -21.47
CA GLU A 43 27.52 40.60 -21.22
C GLU A 43 26.57 41.83 -21.22
N SER A 44 26.70 42.66 -20.17
CA SER A 44 26.45 44.11 -20.04
C SER A 44 25.17 44.83 -20.56
N LYS A 45 24.58 45.57 -19.61
CA LYS A 45 23.90 46.89 -19.70
C LYS A 45 22.38 46.95 -20.01
N VAL A 46 21.85 48.12 -19.62
CA VAL A 46 20.48 48.54 -19.28
C VAL A 46 20.37 50.02 -19.70
N PRO A 47 19.20 50.64 -20.03
CA PRO A 47 17.82 50.15 -20.20
C PRO A 47 17.23 50.46 -21.62
N GLU A 48 15.90 50.31 -21.80
CA GLU A 48 14.96 51.45 -22.01
C GLU A 48 13.82 51.26 -23.06
N GLN A 49 12.58 51.49 -22.58
CA GLN A 49 11.32 51.88 -23.26
C GLN A 49 10.75 51.18 -24.54
N ARG A 50 9.59 50.51 -24.31
CA ARG A 50 8.23 50.86 -24.82
C ARG A 50 7.94 50.67 -26.36
N PRO A 51 6.71 50.91 -26.89
CA PRO A 51 5.86 49.80 -27.37
C PRO A 51 5.31 49.95 -28.81
N THR A 52 4.43 49.01 -29.24
CA THR A 52 3.55 49.07 -30.45
C THR A 52 4.30 49.15 -31.80
N GLU A 53 3.80 48.79 -32.99
CA GLU A 53 2.60 48.06 -33.48
C GLU A 53 3.01 47.35 -34.82
N VAL A 54 2.20 46.80 -35.74
CA VAL A 54 0.75 46.87 -36.06
C VAL A 54 0.17 45.43 -36.21
N ALA A 55 -0.53 45.09 -37.31
CA ALA A 55 -1.16 43.79 -37.53
C ALA A 55 -1.11 43.31 -39.01
N SER A 56 -1.05 41.98 -39.18
CA SER A 56 -1.73 41.18 -40.23
C SER A 56 -1.37 41.27 -41.74
N ALA A 57 -1.88 40.27 -42.46
CA ALA A 57 -2.10 40.13 -43.92
C ALA A 57 -0.94 39.72 -44.88
N ASN A 58 -1.16 38.58 -45.56
CA ASN A 58 -0.65 38.21 -46.91
C ASN A 58 -1.45 38.96 -48.02
N PRO A 59 -1.27 38.78 -49.37
CA PRO A 59 -0.31 37.94 -50.15
C PRO A 59 0.33 38.64 -51.40
N VAL A 60 0.89 37.84 -52.35
CA VAL A 60 0.95 38.03 -53.84
C VAL A 60 2.30 38.39 -54.54
N ALA A 61 2.99 37.33 -55.00
CA ALA A 61 3.54 37.04 -56.36
C ALA A 61 4.65 37.87 -57.07
N SER A 62 5.37 37.12 -57.95
CA SER A 62 6.15 37.54 -59.16
C SER A 62 7.51 38.24 -58.94
N THR A 63 8.58 38.05 -59.73
CA THR A 63 8.98 37.11 -60.84
C THR A 63 10.56 37.14 -60.94
N ARG A 64 11.36 36.63 -61.90
CA ARG A 64 11.20 36.10 -63.28
C ARG A 64 12.44 35.28 -63.73
N SER A 65 12.26 34.16 -64.44
CA SER A 65 13.24 33.50 -65.37
C SER A 65 14.58 32.97 -64.78
N SER A 66 15.30 32.03 -65.43
CA SER A 66 15.21 31.53 -66.83
C SER A 66 15.30 30.00 -67.02
N GLN A 67 14.46 29.51 -67.94
CA GLN A 67 14.62 28.28 -68.76
C GLN A 67 15.14 28.72 -70.17
N PRO A 68 15.16 27.92 -71.27
CA PRO A 68 14.67 26.55 -71.56
C PRO A 68 15.83 25.62 -72.00
N SER A 69 15.75 24.46 -72.68
CA SER A 69 14.80 23.78 -73.61
C SER A 69 15.17 22.27 -73.66
N ALA A 70 14.44 21.31 -74.25
CA ALA A 70 13.06 21.16 -74.75
C ALA A 70 12.86 19.63 -74.99
N ALA A 71 11.83 18.97 -74.47
CA ALA A 71 10.45 18.87 -74.98
C ALA A 71 10.24 17.60 -75.86
N PRO A 72 8.98 17.12 -76.06
CA PRO A 72 8.71 15.67 -76.10
C PRO A 72 7.94 15.21 -77.35
N GLN A 73 7.38 13.98 -77.35
CA GLN A 73 5.92 13.78 -77.51
C GLN A 73 5.44 12.33 -77.33
N SER A 74 4.11 12.18 -77.32
CA SER A 74 3.34 10.93 -77.27
C SER A 74 2.43 10.86 -78.50
N THR A 75 2.11 9.66 -78.99
CA THR A 75 0.78 9.31 -79.54
C THR A 75 0.67 7.80 -79.80
N ALA A 76 -0.57 7.29 -79.86
CA ALA A 76 -0.89 5.98 -80.42
C ALA A 76 -1.36 6.12 -81.88
N PRO A 77 -1.40 5.03 -82.67
CA PRO A 77 -2.66 4.70 -83.34
C PRO A 77 -2.93 3.18 -83.39
N ALA A 78 -3.90 2.75 -84.21
CA ALA A 78 -4.41 1.37 -84.27
C ALA A 78 -4.60 0.84 -85.72
N ALA A 79 -4.86 -0.48 -85.80
CA ALA A 79 -5.56 -1.21 -86.88
C ALA A 79 -4.82 -1.63 -88.20
N LYS A 80 -4.71 -2.96 -88.35
CA LYS A 80 -5.01 -3.82 -89.53
C LYS A 80 -4.60 -3.43 -90.97
N GLN A 81 -3.75 -4.28 -91.59
CA GLN A 81 -3.85 -4.94 -92.93
C GLN A 81 -2.71 -6.02 -92.97
N ALA A 82 -2.73 -7.20 -93.63
CA ALA A 82 -3.12 -7.64 -94.98
C ALA A 82 -2.14 -7.14 -96.08
N ALA A 83 -1.60 -7.95 -97.01
CA ALA A 83 -1.66 -9.42 -97.25
C ALA A 83 -0.34 -9.93 -97.90
N ASP A 84 -0.41 -10.93 -98.81
CA ASP A 84 0.61 -11.36 -99.80
C ASP A 84 1.91 -12.06 -99.26
N GLU A 85 2.57 -13.02 -99.94
CA GLU A 85 2.16 -14.00 -100.97
C GLU A 85 3.01 -15.31 -100.80
N ALA A 86 2.86 -16.32 -101.68
CA ALA A 86 3.47 -17.67 -101.60
C ALA A 86 4.44 -17.93 -102.81
N PRO A 87 4.95 -19.15 -103.17
CA PRO A 87 4.74 -20.49 -102.60
C PRO A 87 5.96 -21.49 -102.61
N THR A 88 5.68 -22.76 -102.23
CA THR A 88 6.38 -24.03 -102.58
C THR A 88 7.76 -24.38 -101.95
N PRO A 89 8.18 -25.68 -101.87
CA PRO A 89 7.59 -26.89 -102.49
C PRO A 89 7.22 -28.11 -101.57
N ALA A 90 6.12 -28.75 -101.96
CA ALA A 90 5.79 -30.20 -102.05
C ALA A 90 6.36 -31.32 -101.12
N ARG A 91 5.42 -32.18 -100.64
CA ARG A 91 5.51 -33.67 -100.37
C ARG A 91 6.55 -34.16 -99.33
N ALA A 92 6.30 -35.13 -98.45
CA ALA A 92 5.14 -36.00 -98.10
C ALA A 92 5.16 -36.19 -96.54
N GLN A 93 4.31 -36.96 -95.83
CA GLN A 93 3.58 -38.19 -96.13
C GLN A 93 2.34 -38.33 -95.21
N ARG A 94 1.36 -39.16 -95.57
CA ARG A 94 0.05 -39.28 -94.90
C ARG A 94 0.03 -40.41 -93.86
N ARG A 95 -0.20 -40.12 -92.59
CA ARG A 95 -0.67 -41.08 -91.57
C ARG A 95 -1.93 -40.52 -90.87
N GLN A 96 -2.87 -41.39 -90.51
CA GLN A 96 -4.16 -40.98 -89.93
C GLN A 96 -4.36 -41.52 -88.50
N ARG A 97 -5.01 -40.69 -87.66
CA ARG A 97 -5.73 -41.08 -86.43
C ARG A 97 -4.84 -41.58 -85.27
N PRO A 98 -5.32 -41.60 -84.00
CA PRO A 98 -6.70 -41.42 -83.51
C PRO A 98 -7.06 -39.99 -83.03
N GLN A 99 -8.36 -39.78 -82.80
CA GLN A 99 -8.88 -38.56 -82.18
C GLN A 99 -8.60 -38.55 -80.67
N GLY A 100 -7.77 -37.61 -80.21
CA GLY A 100 -7.59 -37.36 -78.77
C GLY A 100 -8.88 -36.80 -78.15
N LYS A 101 -9.56 -37.60 -77.33
CA LYS A 101 -10.78 -37.22 -76.58
C LYS A 101 -10.51 -35.94 -75.77
N SER A 102 -11.13 -34.83 -76.15
CA SER A 102 -10.71 -33.51 -75.69
C SER A 102 -10.89 -33.33 -74.18
N ARG A 103 -9.81 -33.02 -73.46
CA ARG A 103 -9.77 -32.80 -71.99
C ARG A 103 -10.46 -31.49 -71.54
N LYS A 104 -11.55 -31.08 -72.19
CA LYS A 104 -12.25 -29.81 -71.93
C LYS A 104 -12.82 -29.64 -70.50
N PRO A 105 -13.30 -30.66 -69.76
CA PRO A 105 -13.69 -30.45 -68.36
C PRO A 105 -12.49 -30.21 -67.43
N LEU A 106 -11.30 -30.72 -67.76
CA LEU A 106 -10.09 -30.55 -66.93
C LEU A 106 -9.66 -29.08 -66.88
N TRP A 107 -9.67 -28.39 -68.02
CA TRP A 107 -9.27 -26.98 -68.12
C TRP A 107 -10.27 -26.03 -67.44
N ILE A 108 -11.57 -26.38 -67.40
CA ILE A 108 -12.57 -25.61 -66.64
C ILE A 108 -12.31 -25.79 -65.14
N GLY A 109 -12.07 -27.02 -64.67
CA GLY A 109 -11.69 -27.28 -63.28
C GLY A 109 -10.40 -26.56 -62.85
N VAL A 110 -9.36 -26.58 -63.70
CA VAL A 110 -8.11 -25.84 -63.47
C VAL A 110 -8.32 -24.33 -63.50
N GLY A 111 -9.15 -23.80 -64.39
CA GLY A 111 -9.48 -22.37 -64.46
C GLY A 111 -10.24 -21.88 -63.22
N VAL A 112 -11.25 -22.63 -62.77
CA VAL A 112 -11.98 -22.34 -61.52
C VAL A 112 -11.04 -22.45 -60.31
N ALA A 113 -10.21 -23.49 -60.23
CA ALA A 113 -9.22 -23.62 -59.17
C ALA A 113 -8.21 -22.45 -59.16
N ALA A 114 -7.75 -21.99 -60.32
CA ALA A 114 -6.87 -20.83 -60.43
C ALA A 114 -7.55 -19.53 -59.95
N VAL A 115 -8.81 -19.29 -60.33
CA VAL A 115 -9.60 -18.14 -59.84
C VAL A 115 -9.81 -18.20 -58.32
N VAL A 116 -10.11 -19.38 -57.77
CA VAL A 116 -10.24 -19.58 -56.32
C VAL A 116 -8.91 -19.37 -55.59
N LEU A 117 -7.79 -19.82 -56.16
CA LEU A 117 -6.45 -19.59 -55.60
C LEU A 117 -6.04 -18.11 -55.65
N ILE A 118 -6.33 -17.40 -56.75
CA ILE A 118 -6.06 -15.96 -56.89
C ILE A 118 -6.93 -15.14 -55.93
N GLY A 119 -8.23 -15.45 -55.84
CA GLY A 119 -9.15 -14.81 -54.89
C GLY A 119 -8.76 -15.08 -53.44
N GLY A 120 -8.44 -16.33 -53.11
CA GLY A 120 -7.93 -16.73 -51.79
C GLY A 120 -6.60 -16.07 -51.44
N TYR A 121 -5.71 -15.88 -52.42
CA TYR A 121 -4.45 -15.14 -52.24
C TYR A 121 -4.69 -13.63 -52.04
N ALA A 122 -5.63 -13.01 -52.75
CA ALA A 122 -5.99 -11.60 -52.56
C ALA A 122 -6.61 -11.35 -51.17
N VAL A 123 -7.56 -12.20 -50.75
CA VAL A 123 -8.15 -12.14 -49.39
C VAL A 123 -7.09 -12.44 -48.32
N GLY A 124 -6.27 -13.46 -48.52
CA GLY A 124 -5.21 -13.86 -47.60
C GLY A 124 -4.12 -12.80 -47.44
N SER A 125 -3.62 -12.21 -48.54
CA SER A 125 -2.61 -11.15 -48.49
C SER A 125 -3.13 -9.86 -47.83
N SER A 126 -4.42 -9.54 -48.00
CA SER A 126 -5.07 -8.47 -47.23
C SER A 126 -5.20 -8.82 -45.74
N TYR A 127 -5.71 -10.01 -45.40
CA TYR A 127 -5.91 -10.44 -44.01
C TYR A 127 -4.60 -10.58 -43.23
N TYR A 128 -3.55 -11.09 -43.88
CA TYR A 128 -2.19 -11.21 -43.37
C TYR A 128 -1.28 -10.02 -43.73
N SER A 129 -1.84 -8.86 -44.12
CA SER A 129 -1.03 -7.65 -44.30
C SER A 129 -0.40 -7.19 -42.98
N ARG A 130 0.76 -6.50 -43.05
CA ARG A 130 1.47 -5.95 -41.88
C ARG A 130 0.55 -5.04 -41.04
N GLN A 131 -0.32 -4.25 -41.69
CA GLN A 131 -1.26 -3.36 -40.99
C GLN A 131 -2.45 -4.11 -40.36
N ASN A 132 -3.02 -5.13 -41.03
CA ASN A 132 -4.15 -5.87 -40.47
C ASN A 132 -3.73 -6.83 -39.35
N GLN A 133 -2.51 -7.37 -39.41
CA GLN A 133 -1.92 -8.07 -38.26
C GLN A 133 -1.68 -7.13 -37.08
N LEU A 134 -1.16 -5.91 -37.31
CA LEU A 134 -0.98 -4.90 -36.26
C LEU A 134 -2.31 -4.48 -35.63
N ASN A 135 -3.34 -4.19 -36.44
CA ASN A 135 -4.67 -3.85 -35.93
C ASN A 135 -5.24 -4.93 -34.99
N ARG A 136 -5.07 -6.22 -35.32
CA ARG A 136 -5.48 -7.33 -34.44
C ARG A 136 -4.59 -7.47 -33.20
N ALA A 137 -3.28 -7.28 -33.33
CA ALA A 137 -2.35 -7.29 -32.20
C ALA A 137 -2.72 -6.21 -31.15
N ILE A 138 -2.97 -4.99 -31.61
CA ILE A 138 -3.41 -3.87 -30.76
C ILE A 138 -4.76 -4.17 -30.11
N SER A 139 -5.74 -4.68 -30.87
CA SER A 139 -7.06 -5.06 -30.33
C SER A 139 -7.01 -6.19 -29.29
N ALA A 140 -6.03 -7.10 -29.39
CA ALA A 140 -5.79 -8.15 -28.42
C ALA A 140 -5.01 -7.66 -27.19
N LEU A 141 -4.20 -6.60 -27.32
CA LEU A 141 -3.49 -5.96 -26.21
C LEU A 141 -4.40 -5.03 -25.40
N SER A 142 -5.40 -4.41 -26.01
CA SER A 142 -6.37 -3.53 -25.32
C SER A 142 -7.44 -4.27 -24.50
N SER A 143 -7.35 -5.59 -24.32
CA SER A 143 -8.36 -6.39 -23.61
C SER A 143 -7.78 -7.70 -23.06
N THR A 144 -7.95 -7.93 -21.77
CA THR A 144 -7.55 -9.19 -21.08
C THR A 144 -8.45 -10.39 -21.40
N LYS A 145 -9.54 -10.19 -22.16
CA LYS A 145 -10.44 -11.26 -22.63
C LYS A 145 -9.92 -11.95 -23.89
N GLU A 146 -9.20 -11.20 -24.73
CA GLU A 146 -8.62 -11.68 -25.98
C GLU A 146 -7.35 -12.51 -25.74
N ASP A 147 -6.93 -13.27 -26.75
CA ASP A 147 -5.62 -13.94 -26.73
C ASP A 147 -4.58 -13.11 -27.50
N ALA A 148 -3.72 -12.40 -26.76
CA ALA A 148 -2.60 -11.66 -27.33
C ALA A 148 -1.41 -12.56 -27.71
N SER A 149 -1.34 -13.81 -27.24
CA SER A 149 -0.15 -14.66 -27.44
C SER A 149 0.21 -14.99 -28.90
N PRO A 150 -0.72 -15.10 -29.87
CA PRO A 150 -0.37 -15.24 -31.28
C PRO A 150 0.38 -14.03 -31.86
N TYR A 151 0.17 -12.84 -31.27
CA TYR A 151 0.71 -11.56 -31.75
C TYR A 151 2.00 -11.14 -31.05
N LEU A 152 2.42 -11.87 -30.01
CA LEU A 152 3.55 -11.54 -29.15
C LEU A 152 4.69 -12.57 -29.28
N VAL A 153 5.93 -12.10 -29.20
CA VAL A 153 7.13 -12.95 -29.12
C VAL A 153 8.14 -12.32 -28.18
N SER A 154 8.97 -13.10 -27.49
CA SER A 154 10.08 -12.55 -26.72
C SER A 154 11.37 -12.56 -27.56
N ALA A 155 12.20 -11.54 -27.38
CA ALA A 155 13.57 -11.52 -27.89
C ALA A 155 14.45 -12.62 -27.25
N ASN A 156 14.08 -13.15 -26.07
CA ASN A 156 14.74 -14.27 -25.42
C ASN A 156 13.98 -15.59 -25.70
N THR A 157 14.63 -16.54 -26.35
CA THR A 157 14.05 -17.82 -26.78
C THR A 157 13.61 -18.74 -25.65
N SER A 158 14.08 -18.52 -24.41
CA SER A 158 13.61 -19.25 -23.22
C SER A 158 12.20 -18.84 -22.78
N LEU A 159 11.78 -17.59 -23.05
CA LEU A 159 10.46 -17.08 -22.67
C LEU A 159 9.44 -17.33 -23.79
N LYS A 160 8.74 -18.46 -23.70
CA LYS A 160 7.58 -18.76 -24.56
C LYS A 160 6.36 -17.96 -24.08
N VAL A 161 5.75 -17.19 -24.99
CA VAL A 161 4.50 -16.46 -24.71
C VAL A 161 3.31 -17.42 -24.80
N THR A 162 2.38 -17.30 -23.86
CA THR A 162 1.14 -18.08 -23.75
C THR A 162 -0.03 -17.17 -23.42
N LYS A 163 -1.27 -17.64 -23.62
CA LYS A 163 -2.49 -16.88 -23.32
C LYS A 163 -2.55 -16.35 -21.88
N ASP A 164 -1.96 -17.06 -20.92
CA ASP A 164 -1.93 -16.64 -19.51
C ASP A 164 -0.80 -15.68 -19.18
N ASN A 165 0.42 -15.91 -19.70
CA ASN A 165 1.55 -15.01 -19.40
C ASN A 165 1.55 -13.72 -20.24
N ALA A 166 0.67 -13.60 -21.25
CA ALA A 166 0.41 -12.33 -21.95
C ALA A 166 -0.52 -11.36 -21.18
N LYS A 167 -1.30 -11.84 -20.22
CA LYS A 167 -2.27 -11.03 -19.44
C LYS A 167 -1.67 -9.85 -18.66
N PRO A 168 -0.43 -9.90 -18.13
CA PRO A 168 0.27 -8.74 -17.54
C PRO A 168 0.40 -7.57 -18.52
N LEU A 169 0.81 -7.84 -19.76
CA LEU A 169 0.96 -6.82 -20.80
C LEU A 169 -0.39 -6.26 -21.26
N GLN A 170 -1.41 -7.12 -21.35
CA GLN A 170 -2.79 -6.69 -21.59
C GLN A 170 -3.31 -5.78 -20.46
N ARG A 171 -3.06 -6.12 -19.19
CA ARG A 171 -3.44 -5.29 -18.03
C ARG A 171 -2.77 -3.91 -18.08
N TYR A 172 -1.45 -3.89 -18.34
CA TYR A 172 -0.71 -2.65 -18.53
C TYR A 172 -1.32 -1.75 -19.61
N PHE A 173 -1.52 -2.27 -20.83
CA PHE A 173 -2.10 -1.46 -21.91
C PHE A 173 -3.59 -1.14 -21.75
N THR A 174 -4.36 -1.86 -20.91
CA THR A 174 -5.71 -1.41 -20.53
C THR A 174 -5.69 -0.16 -19.63
N GLY A 175 -4.61 0.07 -18.87
CA GLY A 175 -4.37 1.35 -18.20
C GLY A 175 -3.71 2.40 -19.10
N HIS A 176 -2.86 1.98 -20.04
CA HIS A 176 -1.98 2.82 -20.85
C HIS A 176 -2.43 2.90 -22.33
N ALA A 177 -3.72 3.17 -22.57
CA ALA A 177 -4.32 3.16 -23.91
C ALA A 177 -3.71 4.22 -24.88
N SER A 178 -3.21 5.33 -24.36
CA SER A 178 -2.47 6.36 -25.13
C SER A 178 -1.10 5.86 -25.61
N GLU A 179 -0.39 5.10 -24.78
CA GLU A 179 0.87 4.45 -25.15
C GLU A 179 0.63 3.36 -26.19
N LEU A 180 -0.38 2.50 -26.00
CA LEU A 180 -0.77 1.49 -26.99
C LEU A 180 -1.12 2.12 -28.35
N SER A 181 -1.79 3.29 -28.33
CA SER A 181 -2.10 4.06 -29.55
C SER A 181 -0.85 4.67 -30.20
N SER A 182 0.13 5.10 -29.38
CA SER A 182 1.41 5.63 -29.86
C SER A 182 2.27 4.52 -30.48
N LEU A 183 2.38 3.38 -29.80
CA LEU A 183 3.02 2.15 -30.28
C LEU A 183 2.40 1.70 -31.61
N LYS A 184 1.05 1.71 -31.73
CA LYS A 184 0.35 1.46 -33.00
C LYS A 184 0.82 2.42 -34.09
N GLN A 185 0.79 3.73 -33.82
CA GLN A 185 1.09 4.75 -34.82
C GLN A 185 2.57 4.68 -35.27
N THR A 186 3.51 4.49 -34.35
CA THR A 186 4.92 4.25 -34.67
C THR A 186 5.10 2.97 -35.47
N PHE A 187 4.42 1.87 -35.12
CA PHE A 187 4.49 0.63 -35.90
C PHE A 187 3.81 0.70 -37.29
N LEU A 188 3.14 1.79 -37.67
CA LEU A 188 2.75 2.02 -39.07
C LEU A 188 3.92 2.50 -39.95
N THR A 189 4.91 3.20 -39.38
CA THR A 189 6.02 3.83 -40.13
C THR A 189 7.42 3.31 -39.77
N SER A 190 7.55 2.63 -38.63
CA SER A 190 8.78 2.08 -38.06
C SER A 190 8.58 0.62 -37.63
N ASP A 191 9.67 -0.10 -37.39
CA ASP A 191 9.68 -1.43 -36.77
C ASP A 191 10.07 -1.39 -35.27
N THR A 192 10.36 -0.22 -34.67
CA THR A 192 10.81 -0.08 -33.27
C THR A 192 10.04 1.03 -32.54
N TYR A 193 9.62 0.76 -31.30
CA TYR A 193 9.00 1.68 -30.34
C TYR A 193 9.51 1.36 -28.93
N GLY A 194 10.46 2.15 -28.42
CA GLY A 194 11.17 1.84 -27.17
C GLY A 194 11.76 0.43 -27.20
N ASN A 195 11.49 -0.36 -26.15
CA ASN A 195 11.97 -1.74 -26.01
C ASN A 195 11.03 -2.78 -26.68
N TYR A 196 10.11 -2.32 -27.54
CA TYR A 196 9.25 -3.15 -28.39
C TYR A 196 9.65 -3.04 -29.87
N ARG A 197 9.56 -4.14 -30.61
CA ARG A 197 9.84 -4.18 -32.06
C ARG A 197 8.82 -4.98 -32.83
N TYR A 198 8.30 -4.47 -33.94
CA TYR A 198 7.35 -5.19 -34.78
C TYR A 198 8.08 -5.96 -35.89
N VAL A 199 8.12 -7.29 -35.78
CA VAL A 199 9.04 -8.15 -36.55
C VAL A 199 8.30 -9.22 -37.36
N ARG A 200 8.86 -9.61 -38.51
CA ARG A 200 8.39 -10.77 -39.28
C ARG A 200 8.88 -12.06 -38.61
N SER A 201 7.99 -12.74 -37.90
CA SER A 201 8.22 -13.98 -37.17
C SER A 201 7.67 -15.18 -37.95
N GLY A 202 8.33 -15.52 -39.07
CA GLY A 202 7.95 -16.65 -39.93
C GLY A 202 6.82 -16.36 -40.93
N SER A 203 5.95 -17.35 -41.15
CA SER A 203 4.83 -17.29 -42.10
C SER A 203 3.58 -18.06 -41.63
N HIS A 204 2.43 -17.68 -42.20
CA HIS A 204 1.18 -18.44 -42.17
C HIS A 204 0.96 -19.13 -43.51
N TRP A 205 0.49 -20.39 -43.49
CA TRP A 205 0.25 -21.21 -44.69
C TRP A 205 1.47 -21.29 -45.64
N LEU A 206 2.68 -21.22 -45.08
CA LEU A 206 3.98 -21.05 -45.75
C LEU A 206 4.14 -19.73 -46.54
N ILE A 207 3.09 -19.24 -47.21
CA ILE A 207 3.16 -18.16 -48.21
C ILE A 207 2.92 -16.74 -47.68
N PHE A 208 2.17 -16.55 -46.60
CA PHE A 208 1.87 -15.23 -46.06
C PHE A 208 2.83 -14.87 -44.91
N PRO A 209 3.33 -13.63 -44.78
CA PRO A 209 4.19 -13.26 -43.65
C PRO A 209 3.41 -13.33 -42.32
N ARG A 210 4.06 -13.81 -41.25
CA ARG A 210 3.57 -13.68 -39.87
C ARG A 210 4.31 -12.52 -39.22
N TYR A 211 3.60 -11.57 -38.62
CA TYR A 211 4.17 -10.45 -37.89
C TYR A 211 3.80 -10.52 -36.41
N GLN A 212 4.75 -10.23 -35.53
CA GLN A 212 4.56 -10.23 -34.07
C GLN A 212 5.26 -9.02 -33.44
N ILE A 213 4.71 -8.52 -32.33
CA ILE A 213 5.37 -7.56 -31.47
C ILE A 213 6.35 -8.34 -30.59
N SER A 214 7.64 -8.13 -30.85
CA SER A 214 8.76 -8.58 -30.04
C SER A 214 8.99 -7.64 -28.86
N PHE A 215 9.38 -8.18 -27.72
CA PHE A 215 9.78 -7.43 -26.53
C PHE A 215 11.00 -8.07 -25.86
N GLU A 216 11.82 -7.25 -25.21
CA GLU A 216 12.82 -7.76 -24.27
C GLU A 216 12.16 -8.20 -22.96
N PRO A 217 12.50 -9.36 -22.38
CA PRO A 217 11.91 -9.79 -21.11
C PRO A 217 12.10 -8.77 -19.99
N ALA A 218 11.14 -8.75 -19.09
CA ALA A 218 11.28 -8.06 -17.82
C ALA A 218 11.68 -9.05 -16.71
N TYR A 219 12.28 -8.53 -15.63
CA TYR A 219 12.65 -9.29 -14.44
C TYR A 219 12.15 -8.56 -13.19
N ALA A 220 11.94 -9.28 -12.10
CA ALA A 220 11.69 -8.69 -10.78
C ALA A 220 12.82 -9.05 -9.82
N GLU A 221 13.25 -8.09 -9.02
CA GLU A 221 14.12 -8.29 -7.86
C GLU A 221 13.23 -8.18 -6.61
N LEU A 222 12.87 -9.33 -6.04
CA LEU A 222 12.03 -9.40 -4.85
C LEU A 222 12.86 -8.96 -3.64
N MET A 223 12.36 -8.02 -2.84
CA MET A 223 13.04 -7.51 -1.65
C MET A 223 12.15 -7.65 -0.41
N THR A 224 12.71 -8.10 0.72
CA THR A 224 11.98 -8.30 1.98
C THR A 224 12.89 -8.09 3.20
N ASN A 225 12.30 -7.93 4.38
CA ASN A 225 12.97 -7.75 5.68
C ASN A 225 13.13 -9.05 6.52
N HIS A 226 12.58 -10.17 6.08
CA HIS A 226 12.65 -11.45 6.81
C HIS A 226 13.08 -12.63 5.93
N GLU A 227 13.82 -13.56 6.52
CA GLU A 227 14.05 -14.89 5.96
C GLU A 227 12.76 -15.74 5.93
N GLY A 228 12.71 -16.74 5.05
CA GLY A 228 11.62 -17.71 4.92
C GLY A 228 10.41 -17.19 4.12
N VAL A 229 10.46 -15.94 3.68
CA VAL A 229 9.34 -15.29 2.98
C VAL A 229 9.12 -15.93 1.61
N THR A 230 8.00 -16.62 1.49
CA THR A 230 7.57 -17.28 0.26
C THR A 230 6.75 -16.32 -0.58
N VAL A 231 7.16 -16.09 -1.82
CA VAL A 231 6.55 -15.11 -2.73
C VAL A 231 5.84 -15.83 -3.87
N LYS A 232 4.59 -15.44 -4.11
CA LYS A 232 3.77 -15.91 -5.23
C LYS A 232 3.45 -14.75 -6.17
N MET A 233 3.47 -15.02 -7.47
CA MET A 233 3.10 -14.11 -8.55
C MET A 233 1.90 -14.73 -9.27
N GLY A 234 0.77 -14.02 -9.33
CA GLY A 234 -0.46 -14.55 -9.94
C GLY A 234 -0.93 -15.90 -9.34
N GLY A 235 -0.69 -16.12 -8.04
CA GLY A 235 -1.02 -17.35 -7.32
C GLY A 235 0.03 -18.47 -7.39
N LYS A 236 0.95 -18.45 -8.37
CA LYS A 236 2.05 -19.43 -8.46
C LYS A 236 3.26 -18.96 -7.63
N GLN A 237 3.85 -19.85 -6.83
CA GLN A 237 5.12 -19.57 -6.14
C GLN A 237 6.25 -19.32 -7.15
N VAL A 238 7.03 -18.26 -6.91
CA VAL A 238 8.16 -17.86 -7.77
C VAL A 238 9.50 -17.84 -7.03
N ALA A 239 9.49 -17.63 -5.71
CA ALA A 239 10.68 -17.69 -4.86
C ALA A 239 10.28 -18.00 -3.41
N THR A 240 11.25 -18.43 -2.61
CA THR A 240 11.24 -18.33 -1.15
C THR A 240 12.60 -17.78 -0.75
N LEU A 241 12.62 -16.61 -0.11
CA LEU A 241 13.85 -15.91 0.22
C LEU A 241 14.46 -16.50 1.51
N SER A 242 15.77 -16.69 1.50
CA SER A 242 16.56 -17.44 2.48
C SER A 242 17.77 -16.64 2.98
N ALA A 243 18.50 -17.14 3.98
CA ALA A 243 19.77 -16.55 4.42
C ALA A 243 20.78 -16.34 3.28
N ASN A 244 20.77 -17.21 2.25
CA ASN A 244 21.65 -17.08 1.08
C ASN A 244 21.26 -15.90 0.16
N ASP A 245 20.06 -15.33 0.32
CA ASP A 245 19.58 -14.16 -0.40
C ASP A 245 19.85 -12.85 0.36
N GLN A 246 20.57 -12.90 1.49
CA GLN A 246 20.90 -11.71 2.28
C GLN A 246 21.69 -10.68 1.46
N SER A 247 21.21 -9.45 1.47
CA SER A 247 21.76 -8.32 0.73
C SER A 247 22.67 -7.45 1.61
N SER A 248 23.57 -6.71 0.98
CA SER A 248 24.29 -5.59 1.63
C SER A 248 23.46 -4.29 1.67
N ARG A 249 22.24 -4.30 1.11
CA ARG A 249 21.27 -3.20 1.17
C ARG A 249 20.56 -3.22 2.52
N SER A 250 20.38 -2.05 3.13
CA SER A 250 19.43 -1.86 4.23
C SER A 250 17.99 -1.93 3.72
N TYR A 251 17.12 -2.58 4.49
CA TYR A 251 15.68 -2.43 4.37
C TYR A 251 15.18 -1.40 5.39
N TYR A 252 14.17 -0.61 5.03
CA TYR A 252 13.48 0.31 5.93
C TYR A 252 11.98 0.04 5.83
N SER A 253 11.31 -0.24 6.95
CA SER A 253 9.87 -0.51 6.94
C SER A 253 9.06 0.78 6.87
N SER A 254 7.76 0.66 6.59
CA SER A 254 6.83 1.79 6.68
C SER A 254 6.56 2.29 8.11
N PHE A 255 7.15 1.64 9.12
CA PHE A 255 6.88 1.87 10.55
C PHE A 255 8.14 2.16 11.40
N SER A 256 9.35 1.93 10.89
CA SER A 256 10.59 2.31 11.58
C SER A 256 11.66 2.83 10.62
N ASN A 257 12.44 3.80 11.11
CA ASN A 257 13.65 4.31 10.46
C ASN A 257 14.89 3.43 10.73
N ASP A 258 14.77 2.37 11.52
CA ASP A 258 15.86 1.43 11.82
C ASP A 258 16.15 0.55 10.59
N ALA A 259 17.44 0.44 10.26
CA ALA A 259 17.90 -0.37 9.14
C ALA A 259 17.78 -1.87 9.46
N GLN A 260 16.86 -2.55 8.79
CA GLN A 260 16.67 -4.00 8.85
C GLN A 260 17.52 -4.69 7.77
N THR A 261 17.82 -5.97 7.97
CA THR A 261 18.47 -6.82 6.95
C THR A 261 17.55 -6.98 5.74
N ALA A 262 17.98 -6.56 4.55
CA ALA A 262 17.27 -6.89 3.32
C ALA A 262 17.68 -8.28 2.80
N TYR A 263 16.71 -9.03 2.32
CA TYR A 263 16.91 -10.23 1.52
C TYR A 263 16.41 -9.95 0.09
N THR A 264 17.21 -10.28 -0.93
CA THR A 264 16.97 -9.91 -2.33
C THR A 264 17.13 -11.09 -3.28
N HIS A 265 16.06 -11.48 -3.98
CA HIS A 265 16.08 -12.61 -4.92
C HIS A 265 15.53 -12.22 -6.31
N LYS A 266 16.29 -12.49 -7.38
CA LYS A 266 15.94 -12.12 -8.76
C LYS A 266 15.19 -13.22 -9.49
N VAL A 267 14.00 -12.91 -10.01
CA VAL A 267 13.11 -13.82 -10.73
C VAL A 267 12.79 -13.34 -12.15
N GLY A 268 12.62 -14.29 -13.07
CA GLY A 268 12.30 -14.07 -14.49
C GLY A 268 12.92 -15.18 -15.35
N PRO A 269 12.94 -15.03 -16.70
CA PRO A 269 12.38 -13.93 -17.49
C PRO A 269 10.84 -13.92 -17.50
N TYR A 270 10.24 -12.73 -17.60
CA TYR A 270 8.80 -12.52 -17.68
C TYR A 270 8.39 -11.67 -18.90
N VAL A 271 7.11 -11.78 -19.27
CA VAL A 271 6.47 -10.84 -20.20
C VAL A 271 6.31 -9.50 -19.48
N PRO A 272 6.61 -8.36 -20.11
CA PRO A 272 6.42 -7.05 -19.47
C PRO A 272 4.97 -6.73 -19.09
N GLY A 273 4.80 -5.68 -18.27
CA GLY A 273 3.49 -5.17 -17.85
C GLY A 273 3.19 -5.43 -16.37
N ASP A 274 1.91 -5.40 -15.99
CA ASP A 274 1.53 -5.30 -14.58
C ASP A 274 1.46 -6.66 -13.88
N TYR A 275 2.01 -6.74 -12.67
CA TYR A 275 2.00 -7.93 -11.83
C TYR A 275 1.52 -7.62 -10.41
N SER A 276 0.88 -8.63 -9.81
CA SER A 276 0.52 -8.64 -8.40
C SER A 276 1.22 -9.81 -7.72
N PHE A 277 1.87 -9.49 -6.60
CA PHE A 277 2.69 -10.37 -5.79
C PHE A 277 2.06 -10.52 -4.42
N THR A 278 2.10 -11.74 -3.88
CA THR A 278 1.72 -12.03 -2.50
C THR A 278 2.87 -12.71 -1.80
N ALA A 279 3.45 -12.05 -0.80
CA ALA A 279 4.40 -12.66 0.12
C ALA A 279 3.66 -13.28 1.31
N SER A 280 4.21 -14.36 1.85
CA SER A 280 3.77 -14.99 3.09
C SER A 280 4.97 -15.49 3.87
N GLY A 281 5.04 -15.17 5.16
CA GLY A 281 6.05 -15.64 6.09
C GLY A 281 5.48 -15.86 7.49
N THR A 282 6.37 -16.12 8.45
CA THR A 282 6.02 -16.26 9.87
C THR A 282 6.96 -15.40 10.70
N VAL A 283 6.42 -14.50 11.51
CA VAL A 283 7.19 -13.64 12.43
C VAL A 283 6.65 -13.86 13.84
N ASN A 284 7.53 -14.12 14.81
CA ASN A 284 7.17 -14.40 16.21
C ASN A 284 6.02 -15.43 16.36
N GLY A 285 6.10 -16.51 15.57
CA GLY A 285 5.11 -17.60 15.52
C GLY A 285 3.83 -17.29 14.73
N ARG A 286 3.58 -16.02 14.37
CA ARG A 286 2.37 -15.58 13.67
C ARG A 286 2.57 -15.56 12.16
N LYS A 287 1.60 -16.10 11.41
CA LYS A 287 1.60 -16.03 9.93
C LYS A 287 1.20 -14.63 9.49
N ILE A 288 1.95 -14.06 8.56
CA ILE A 288 1.70 -12.73 7.99
C ILE A 288 1.78 -12.80 6.45
N THR A 289 1.00 -11.97 5.77
CA THR A 289 1.03 -11.84 4.31
C THR A 289 1.12 -10.37 3.88
N ALA A 290 1.98 -10.08 2.93
CA ALA A 290 2.07 -8.77 2.27
C ALA A 290 1.62 -8.87 0.80
N LYS A 291 1.17 -7.75 0.24
CA LYS A 291 0.75 -7.63 -1.16
C LYS A 291 1.47 -6.46 -1.81
N ALA A 292 2.06 -6.71 -2.97
CA ALA A 292 2.71 -5.68 -3.77
C ALA A 292 2.20 -5.74 -5.21
N ASN A 293 2.13 -4.60 -5.87
CA ASN A 293 1.83 -4.51 -7.30
C ASN A 293 2.97 -3.74 -7.97
N ALA A 294 3.47 -4.24 -9.09
CA ALA A 294 4.56 -3.61 -9.82
C ALA A 294 4.42 -3.84 -11.33
N THR A 295 4.72 -2.81 -12.11
CA THR A 295 4.91 -2.92 -13.55
C THR A 295 6.35 -3.40 -13.82
N LEU A 296 6.48 -4.54 -14.51
CA LEU A 296 7.77 -5.06 -14.91
C LEU A 296 8.11 -4.52 -16.31
N THR A 297 9.08 -3.61 -16.37
CA THR A 297 9.46 -2.86 -17.59
C THR A 297 10.29 -3.74 -18.54
N PRO A 298 10.06 -3.71 -19.86
CA PRO A 298 10.82 -4.54 -20.81
C PRO A 298 12.32 -4.22 -20.74
N GLY A 299 13.17 -5.26 -20.84
CA GLY A 299 14.64 -5.14 -20.76
C GLY A 299 15.19 -4.77 -19.38
N SER A 300 14.32 -4.58 -18.37
CA SER A 300 14.69 -4.03 -17.07
C SER A 300 14.53 -5.06 -15.94
N THR A 301 15.12 -4.77 -14.78
CA THR A 301 14.84 -5.47 -13.51
C THR A 301 14.17 -4.48 -12.56
N THR A 302 12.88 -4.68 -12.26
CA THR A 302 12.15 -3.85 -11.30
C THR A 302 12.33 -4.41 -9.90
N THR A 303 12.80 -3.61 -8.94
CA THR A 303 12.75 -4.00 -7.52
C THR A 303 11.29 -4.01 -7.06
N VAL A 304 10.86 -5.11 -6.43
CA VAL A 304 9.51 -5.30 -5.90
C VAL A 304 9.63 -5.56 -4.42
N ASP A 305 9.30 -4.54 -3.63
CA ASP A 305 9.20 -4.67 -2.18
C ASP A 305 8.02 -5.58 -1.82
N VAL A 306 8.31 -6.63 -1.07
CA VAL A 306 7.37 -7.61 -0.54
C VAL A 306 7.66 -7.89 0.94
N GLY A 307 8.24 -6.90 1.64
CA GLY A 307 8.47 -6.94 3.08
C GLY A 307 7.20 -7.16 3.89
N LEU A 308 7.36 -7.74 5.08
CA LEU A 308 6.27 -8.03 5.99
C LEU A 308 6.16 -6.90 7.00
N SER A 309 5.02 -6.22 6.99
CA SER A 309 4.74 -5.10 7.88
C SER A 309 4.62 -5.55 9.34
N THR A 310 5.62 -5.18 10.14
CA THR A 310 5.69 -5.41 11.58
C THR A 310 5.84 -4.08 12.32
N LEU A 311 5.39 -4.06 13.57
CA LEU A 311 5.57 -2.94 14.50
C LEU A 311 5.84 -3.49 15.91
N THR A 312 6.75 -2.86 16.64
CA THR A 312 6.88 -3.05 18.08
C THR A 312 6.14 -1.92 18.79
N PHE A 313 5.14 -2.27 19.62
CA PHE A 313 4.30 -1.30 20.32
C PHE A 313 3.82 -1.84 21.67
N THR A 314 3.43 -0.95 22.59
CA THR A 314 2.96 -1.29 23.93
C THR A 314 1.46 -1.06 24.05
N VAL A 315 0.70 -2.05 24.53
CA VAL A 315 -0.72 -1.90 24.83
C VAL A 315 -0.89 -1.66 26.33
N VAL A 316 -1.54 -0.57 26.70
CA VAL A 316 -1.79 -0.15 28.10
C VAL A 316 -3.24 -0.47 28.47
N GLY A 317 -3.46 -0.94 29.70
CA GLY A 317 -4.78 -1.32 30.19
C GLY A 317 -4.76 -2.04 31.55
N PRO A 318 -5.91 -2.54 32.03
CA PRO A 318 -6.00 -3.20 33.33
C PRO A 318 -5.29 -4.57 33.36
N SER A 319 -4.68 -4.92 34.50
CA SER A 319 -4.04 -6.24 34.69
C SER A 319 -5.02 -7.38 34.42
N GLY A 320 -4.55 -8.46 33.81
CA GLY A 320 -5.36 -9.61 33.40
C GLY A 320 -6.18 -9.40 32.13
N ALA A 321 -6.22 -8.20 31.54
CA ALA A 321 -6.90 -7.97 30.27
C ALA A 321 -6.23 -8.73 29.12
N THR A 322 -7.02 -9.51 28.37
CA THR A 322 -6.57 -10.11 27.11
C THR A 322 -6.53 -9.05 26.02
N VAL A 323 -5.37 -8.96 25.35
CA VAL A 323 -5.15 -8.05 24.22
C VAL A 323 -5.52 -8.73 22.92
N TYR A 324 -6.24 -8.03 22.05
CA TYR A 324 -6.56 -8.44 20.69
C TYR A 324 -6.00 -7.43 19.69
N VAL A 325 -5.41 -7.90 18.60
CA VAL A 325 -4.84 -7.08 17.53
C VAL A 325 -5.27 -7.68 16.19
N GLY A 326 -6.01 -6.91 15.38
CA GLY A 326 -6.63 -7.39 14.15
C GLY A 326 -7.75 -8.42 14.35
N GLY A 327 -8.19 -8.66 15.58
CA GLY A 327 -9.12 -9.72 15.98
C GLY A 327 -8.46 -10.99 16.54
N ASP A 328 -7.14 -11.18 16.34
CA ASP A 328 -6.39 -12.28 16.92
C ASP A 328 -5.94 -11.97 18.35
N LYS A 329 -5.94 -12.97 19.25
CA LYS A 329 -5.41 -12.82 20.62
C LYS A 329 -3.89 -12.59 20.56
N ALA A 330 -3.48 -11.38 20.96
CA ALA A 330 -2.10 -10.93 20.98
C ALA A 330 -1.36 -11.36 22.26
N GLY A 331 -2.04 -11.36 23.40
CA GLY A 331 -1.48 -11.73 24.70
C GLY A 331 -2.40 -11.39 25.86
N THR A 332 -1.83 -11.12 27.03
CA THR A 332 -2.56 -10.68 28.23
C THR A 332 -1.68 -9.71 29.01
N ILE A 333 -2.27 -8.61 29.48
CA ILE A 333 -1.58 -7.56 30.25
C ILE A 333 -1.24 -8.09 31.65
N GLY A 334 -0.01 -7.85 32.09
CA GLY A 334 0.45 -8.20 33.43
C GLY A 334 0.24 -7.09 34.46
N ASP A 335 0.74 -7.30 35.67
CA ASP A 335 0.54 -6.37 36.80
C ASP A 335 1.22 -5.00 36.65
N SER A 336 2.04 -4.81 35.62
CA SER A 336 2.54 -3.50 35.17
C SER A 336 1.46 -2.60 34.56
N GLY A 337 0.28 -3.13 34.20
CA GLY A 337 -0.73 -2.41 33.43
C GLY A 337 -0.40 -2.25 31.94
N SER A 338 0.59 -3.00 31.45
CA SER A 338 1.05 -2.93 30.06
C SER A 338 1.42 -4.30 29.46
N LEU A 339 1.44 -4.38 28.12
CA LEU A 339 1.98 -5.50 27.35
C LEU A 339 2.74 -4.97 26.13
N GLU A 340 4.05 -5.20 26.08
CA GLU A 340 4.87 -4.94 24.90
C GLU A 340 4.68 -6.07 23.86
N LEU A 341 4.40 -5.69 22.61
CA LEU A 341 4.18 -6.58 21.48
C LEU A 341 5.27 -6.37 20.43
N LYS A 342 6.32 -7.21 20.47
CA LYS A 342 7.49 -7.14 19.59
C LYS A 342 7.26 -7.72 18.20
N ASP A 343 7.70 -6.98 17.17
CA ASP A 343 7.58 -7.28 15.73
C ASP A 343 6.21 -7.83 15.33
N TYR A 344 5.15 -7.23 15.87
CA TYR A 344 3.80 -7.75 15.71
C TYR A 344 3.31 -7.52 14.27
N PRO A 345 2.74 -8.53 13.59
CA PRO A 345 2.12 -8.37 12.27
C PRO A 345 1.03 -7.30 12.23
N VAL A 346 1.25 -6.21 11.50
CA VAL A 346 0.30 -5.09 11.41
C VAL A 346 0.08 -4.59 9.98
N SER A 347 -1.09 -4.02 9.75
CA SER A 347 -1.43 -3.16 8.62
C SER A 347 -1.86 -1.77 9.13
N GLY A 348 -1.86 -0.73 8.28
CA GLY A 348 -2.13 0.65 8.70
C GLY A 348 -3.49 0.86 9.41
N ASN A 349 -4.49 0.01 9.14
CA ASN A 349 -5.83 0.09 9.73
C ASN A 349 -6.09 -1.02 10.76
N THR A 350 -5.05 -1.53 11.42
CA THR A 350 -5.20 -2.61 12.41
C THR A 350 -5.83 -2.09 13.70
N SER A 351 -6.96 -2.68 14.09
CA SER A 351 -7.61 -2.42 15.38
C SER A 351 -6.89 -3.13 16.53
N VAL A 352 -6.87 -2.48 17.69
CA VAL A 352 -6.43 -3.02 18.98
C VAL A 352 -7.55 -2.81 19.99
N TYR A 353 -7.92 -3.87 20.71
CA TYR A 353 -8.91 -3.80 21.78
C TYR A 353 -8.59 -4.79 22.90
N LEU A 354 -9.21 -4.58 24.05
CA LEU A 354 -9.03 -5.36 25.26
C LEU A 354 -10.32 -6.08 25.65
N THR A 355 -10.21 -7.29 26.18
CA THR A 355 -11.29 -7.87 27.00
C THR A 355 -10.78 -8.22 28.39
N VAL A 356 -11.60 -7.98 29.42
CA VAL A 356 -11.26 -8.27 30.82
C VAL A 356 -12.46 -8.87 31.52
N ASN A 357 -12.24 -9.88 32.37
CA ASN A 357 -13.29 -10.44 33.20
C ASN A 357 -13.24 -9.79 34.60
N ALA A 358 -14.33 -9.17 35.00
CA ALA A 358 -14.47 -8.46 36.27
C ALA A 358 -15.93 -8.56 36.74
N SER A 359 -16.16 -8.65 38.06
CA SER A 359 -17.50 -8.78 38.65
C SER A 359 -18.36 -9.88 38.00
N GLY A 360 -17.74 -11.00 37.60
CA GLY A 360 -18.38 -12.14 36.95
C GLY A 360 -18.80 -11.93 35.48
N LYS A 361 -18.50 -10.76 34.88
CA LYS A 361 -18.84 -10.39 33.51
C LYS A 361 -17.56 -10.16 32.69
N THR A 362 -17.64 -10.34 31.37
CA THR A 362 -16.56 -9.94 30.47
C THR A 362 -16.91 -8.59 29.84
N TYR A 363 -16.00 -7.63 29.97
CA TYR A 363 -16.10 -6.31 29.34
C TYR A 363 -15.15 -6.22 28.15
N GLU A 364 -15.56 -5.50 27.11
CA GLU A 364 -14.73 -5.16 25.95
C GLU A 364 -14.47 -3.64 25.93
N SER A 365 -13.26 -3.24 25.55
CA SER A 365 -12.90 -1.83 25.40
C SER A 365 -13.47 -1.25 24.11
N LYS A 366 -13.43 0.08 23.98
CA LYS A 366 -13.44 0.71 22.66
C LYS A 366 -12.25 0.23 21.84
N HIS A 367 -12.43 0.18 20.52
CA HIS A 367 -11.38 -0.23 19.58
C HIS A 367 -10.52 0.98 19.22
N ALA A 368 -9.21 0.87 19.43
CA ALA A 368 -8.20 1.86 19.01
C ALA A 368 -7.53 1.39 17.70
N THR A 369 -6.96 2.28 16.90
CA THR A 369 -6.36 1.94 15.59
C THR A 369 -4.89 2.34 15.51
N ILE A 370 -4.00 1.42 15.13
CA ILE A 370 -2.54 1.64 15.13
C ILE A 370 -2.10 2.83 14.25
N GLY A 371 -2.78 3.10 13.13
CA GLY A 371 -2.50 4.25 12.27
C GLY A 371 -3.10 5.59 12.71
N LYS A 372 -3.68 5.69 13.92
CA LYS A 372 -4.45 6.87 14.38
C LYS A 372 -4.31 7.16 15.88
N ASP A 373 -4.39 6.12 16.70
CA ASP A 373 -4.53 6.19 18.17
C ASP A 373 -3.29 5.63 18.90
N LEU A 374 -2.22 5.35 18.14
CA LEU A 374 -0.87 5.09 18.64
C LEU A 374 -0.18 6.44 18.93
N ASP A 375 0.48 6.56 20.08
CA ASP A 375 1.17 7.80 20.48
C ASP A 375 2.64 7.87 20.02
N TYR A 376 3.36 8.90 20.48
CA TYR A 376 4.75 9.15 20.12
C TYR A 376 5.75 8.12 20.71
N ASP A 377 5.37 7.41 21.78
CA ASP A 377 6.18 6.40 22.45
C ASP A 377 5.82 4.98 21.98
N ASN A 378 5.04 4.87 20.89
CA ASN A 378 4.44 3.64 20.37
C ASN A 378 3.54 2.92 21.39
N GLN A 379 2.82 3.67 22.23
CA GLN A 379 1.81 3.11 23.13
C GLN A 379 0.40 3.29 22.56
N ILE A 380 -0.51 2.39 22.94
CA ILE A 380 -1.93 2.44 22.57
C ILE A 380 -2.77 1.99 23.77
N ALA A 381 -3.77 2.80 24.14
CA ALA A 381 -4.58 2.61 25.35
C ALA A 381 -6.09 2.48 25.01
N PRO A 382 -6.59 1.27 24.68
CA PRO A 382 -8.01 1.04 24.42
C PRO A 382 -8.87 1.28 25.67
N THR A 383 -9.76 2.28 25.63
CA THR A 383 -10.52 2.74 26.81
C THR A 383 -11.84 2.00 27.01
N PHE A 384 -12.18 1.66 28.26
CA PHE A 384 -13.50 1.16 28.63
C PHE A 384 -14.47 2.34 28.93
N THR A 385 -15.76 2.17 28.62
CA THR A 385 -16.75 3.24 28.83
C THR A 385 -16.99 3.50 30.32
N GLY A 386 -16.84 4.76 30.74
CA GLY A 386 -17.03 5.19 32.13
C GLY A 386 -15.91 4.81 33.10
N MET A 387 -14.86 4.14 32.63
CA MET A 387 -13.75 3.69 33.49
C MET A 387 -12.74 4.82 33.75
N ILE A 388 -12.34 4.99 35.02
CA ILE A 388 -11.23 5.86 35.42
C ILE A 388 -9.88 5.19 35.07
N SER A 389 -8.85 5.97 34.71
CA SER A 389 -7.51 5.39 34.51
C SER A 389 -6.88 4.96 35.84
N LYS A 390 -5.76 4.23 35.79
CA LYS A 390 -5.03 3.87 37.01
C LYS A 390 -4.49 5.12 37.72
N ASP A 391 -3.96 6.06 36.96
CA ASP A 391 -3.22 7.21 37.51
C ASP A 391 -4.17 8.31 38.01
N ASP A 392 -5.30 8.50 37.32
CA ASP A 392 -6.42 9.33 37.81
C ASP A 392 -6.97 8.75 39.13
N ALA A 393 -7.09 7.41 39.24
CA ALA A 393 -7.55 6.74 40.45
C ALA A 393 -6.52 6.81 41.58
N ASP A 394 -5.22 6.70 41.29
CA ASP A 394 -4.15 6.84 42.27
C ASP A 394 -4.12 8.27 42.86
N THR A 395 -4.36 9.28 42.02
CA THR A 395 -4.54 10.68 42.45
C THR A 395 -5.80 10.83 43.31
N LEU A 396 -6.96 10.42 42.79
CA LEU A 396 -8.25 10.51 43.49
C LEU A 396 -8.24 9.81 44.87
N MET A 397 -7.62 8.63 44.98
CA MET A 397 -7.53 7.94 46.26
C MET A 397 -6.54 8.59 47.22
N LYS A 398 -5.48 9.26 46.75
CA LYS A 398 -4.61 10.08 47.61
C LYS A 398 -5.36 11.27 48.16
N ASP A 399 -6.01 12.05 47.29
CA ASP A 399 -6.78 13.23 47.67
C ASP A 399 -7.83 12.89 48.74
N VAL A 400 -8.57 11.77 48.57
CA VAL A 400 -9.56 11.26 49.53
C VAL A 400 -8.95 10.94 50.91
N TYR A 401 -7.76 10.34 50.98
CA TYR A 401 -7.15 10.02 52.27
C TYR A 401 -6.38 11.20 52.87
N SER A 402 -5.83 12.11 52.05
CA SER A 402 -5.23 13.36 52.51
C SER A 402 -6.27 14.32 53.10
N GLU A 403 -7.42 14.52 52.43
CA GLU A 403 -8.50 15.34 53.01
C GLU A 403 -9.17 14.66 54.21
N ALA A 404 -9.09 13.33 54.34
CA ALA A 404 -9.48 12.66 55.59
C ALA A 404 -8.55 12.94 56.78
N LEU A 405 -7.34 13.48 56.56
CA LEU A 405 -6.49 14.04 57.63
C LEU A 405 -6.92 15.46 58.02
N THR A 406 -7.42 16.27 57.06
CA THR A 406 -7.70 17.71 57.26
C THR A 406 -9.00 17.98 58.03
N VAL A 407 -10.01 17.09 57.94
CA VAL A 407 -11.32 17.28 58.61
C VAL A 407 -11.21 17.33 60.15
N ARG A 408 -10.07 16.93 60.72
CA ARG A 408 -9.71 17.06 62.14
C ARG A 408 -10.07 18.42 62.76
N ASP A 409 -9.88 19.51 62.01
CA ASP A 409 -9.90 20.89 62.53
C ASP A 409 -11.11 21.75 62.10
N SER A 410 -12.12 21.21 61.41
CA SER A 410 -13.26 22.00 60.92
C SER A 410 -14.63 21.32 61.10
N THR A 411 -15.67 22.11 61.39
CA THR A 411 -17.04 21.61 61.58
C THR A 411 -17.91 21.62 60.33
N ASP A 412 -17.55 22.42 59.30
CA ASP A 412 -18.46 22.74 58.19
C ASP A 412 -17.81 22.83 56.79
N ASP A 413 -16.48 22.81 56.65
CA ASP A 413 -15.77 23.26 55.43
C ASP A 413 -14.97 22.14 54.69
N SER A 414 -15.19 20.87 55.00
CA SER A 414 -14.42 19.76 54.42
C SER A 414 -14.85 19.41 52.98
N THR A 415 -13.98 19.69 52.01
CA THR A 415 -14.09 19.26 50.59
C THR A 415 -14.13 17.74 50.41
N LEU A 416 -13.73 16.95 51.42
CA LEU A 416 -13.76 15.48 51.40
C LEU A 416 -15.11 14.93 50.89
N ALA A 417 -16.23 15.57 51.23
CA ALA A 417 -17.55 15.14 50.79
C ALA A 417 -17.70 15.15 49.24
N ASP A 418 -17.09 16.10 48.54
CA ASP A 418 -17.20 16.26 47.08
C ASP A 418 -16.54 15.11 46.30
N TYR A 419 -15.69 14.32 46.94
CA TYR A 419 -15.09 13.12 46.34
C TYR A 419 -16.01 11.88 46.41
N PHE A 420 -17.06 11.89 47.25
CA PHE A 420 -17.94 10.73 47.44
C PHE A 420 -19.25 10.84 46.65
N LYS A 421 -19.74 9.70 46.18
CA LYS A 421 -21.04 9.62 45.51
C LYS A 421 -22.13 9.88 46.54
N ASP A 422 -22.94 10.91 46.27
CA ASP A 422 -23.99 11.44 47.16
C ASP A 422 -23.46 12.13 48.44
N GLY A 423 -22.19 12.56 48.40
CA GLY A 423 -21.59 13.49 49.33
C GLY A 423 -21.52 12.98 50.76
N ALA A 424 -21.80 13.87 51.73
CA ALA A 424 -21.82 13.53 53.15
C ALA A 424 -22.89 12.49 53.56
N SER A 425 -23.79 12.10 52.64
CA SER A 425 -24.75 11.00 52.84
C SER A 425 -24.16 9.61 52.54
N ASN A 426 -22.95 9.54 51.96
CA ASN A 426 -22.29 8.29 51.64
C ASN A 426 -21.83 7.55 52.91
N GLU A 427 -22.14 6.25 53.01
CA GLU A 427 -21.79 5.47 54.21
C GLU A 427 -20.29 5.34 54.44
N TYR A 428 -19.48 5.33 53.37
CA TYR A 428 -18.02 5.20 53.45
C TYR A 428 -17.35 6.54 53.76
N TYR A 429 -17.92 7.66 53.33
CA TYR A 429 -17.54 9.00 53.83
C TYR A 429 -17.71 9.05 55.36
N GLN A 430 -18.87 8.66 55.88
CA GLN A 430 -19.13 8.71 57.33
C GLN A 430 -18.24 7.72 58.11
N GLN A 431 -17.91 6.56 57.53
CA GLN A 431 -16.92 5.64 58.12
C GLN A 431 -15.51 6.22 58.13
N LEU A 432 -15.06 6.86 57.05
CA LEU A 432 -13.74 7.50 56.94
C LEU A 432 -13.58 8.66 57.93
N ILE A 433 -14.58 9.55 58.02
CA ILE A 433 -14.64 10.61 59.05
C ILE A 433 -14.62 10.03 60.47
N LYS A 434 -15.42 8.99 60.73
CA LYS A 434 -15.48 8.35 62.06
C LYS A 434 -14.15 7.69 62.45
N MET A 435 -13.44 7.11 61.48
CA MET A 435 -12.09 6.57 61.68
C MET A 435 -11.09 7.69 61.99
N ALA A 436 -11.07 8.75 61.17
CA ALA A 436 -10.17 9.89 61.37
C ALA A 436 -10.36 10.53 62.75
N ASN A 437 -11.60 10.90 63.10
CA ASN A 437 -11.92 11.47 64.41
C ASN A 437 -11.62 10.50 65.58
N GLY A 438 -11.68 9.19 65.33
CA GLY A 438 -11.30 8.16 66.30
C GLY A 438 -9.80 8.05 66.55
N HIS A 439 -8.96 8.49 65.60
CA HIS A 439 -7.52 8.64 65.79
C HIS A 439 -7.19 10.01 66.41
N SER A 440 -7.81 11.09 65.95
CA SER A 440 -7.65 12.44 66.51
C SER A 440 -8.01 12.55 68.00
N GLY A 441 -8.98 11.75 68.46
CA GLY A 441 -9.45 11.72 69.85
C GLY A 441 -8.77 10.68 70.73
N ASN A 442 -7.57 10.22 70.38
CA ASN A 442 -6.80 9.25 71.16
C ASN A 442 -5.49 9.88 71.67
N ASP A 443 -5.52 10.35 72.92
CA ASP A 443 -4.43 11.06 73.61
C ASP A 443 -3.05 10.37 73.57
N SER A 444 -2.98 9.06 73.26
CA SER A 444 -1.70 8.34 73.12
C SER A 444 -1.00 8.49 71.76
N ILE A 445 -1.67 9.08 70.76
CA ILE A 445 -1.13 9.28 69.40
C ILE A 445 -0.68 10.75 69.26
N ASP A 446 0.62 10.97 69.05
CA ASP A 446 1.21 12.28 68.80
C ASP A 446 1.04 12.70 67.33
N SER A 447 1.19 11.75 66.40
CA SER A 447 1.14 11.97 64.96
C SER A 447 0.51 10.79 64.22
N TYR A 448 -0.18 11.05 63.10
CA TYR A 448 -0.65 10.00 62.18
C TYR A 448 -0.73 10.49 60.73
N ASP A 449 -0.53 9.56 59.78
CA ASP A 449 -0.55 9.80 58.33
C ASP A 449 -1.20 8.64 57.56
N TYR A 450 -1.81 8.95 56.40
CA TYR A 450 -2.52 8.02 55.52
C TYR A 450 -2.01 8.11 54.06
N GLU A 451 -1.13 7.20 53.64
CA GLU A 451 -0.70 7.12 52.23
C GLU A 451 -1.49 6.07 51.44
N ALA A 452 -2.36 6.50 50.53
CA ALA A 452 -3.07 5.62 49.60
C ALA A 452 -2.28 5.40 48.29
N ARG A 453 -2.28 4.16 47.76
CA ARG A 453 -1.68 3.80 46.46
C ARG A 453 -2.52 2.76 45.72
N VAL A 454 -2.85 3.01 44.45
CA VAL A 454 -3.65 2.11 43.62
C VAL A 454 -2.79 1.00 43.01
N ASN A 455 -3.14 -0.25 43.31
CA ASN A 455 -2.52 -1.43 42.73
C ASN A 455 -3.03 -1.66 41.30
N SER A 456 -4.35 -1.68 41.12
CA SER A 456 -5.00 -1.93 39.84
C SER A 456 -6.43 -1.39 39.78
N VAL A 457 -6.94 -1.22 38.56
CA VAL A 457 -8.31 -0.81 38.25
C VAL A 457 -8.95 -1.81 37.29
N ALA A 458 -10.27 -2.01 37.35
CA ALA A 458 -11.01 -2.87 36.44
C ALA A 458 -12.46 -2.35 36.22
N PRO A 459 -13.07 -2.51 35.03
CA PRO A 459 -14.44 -2.06 34.78
C PRO A 459 -15.45 -2.91 35.58
N ALA A 460 -16.39 -2.26 36.26
CA ALA A 460 -17.41 -2.92 37.10
C ALA A 460 -18.80 -2.98 36.45
N GLY A 461 -19.02 -2.25 35.34
CA GLY A 461 -20.32 -2.03 34.71
C GLY A 461 -20.91 -0.66 35.09
N ASP A 462 -21.97 -0.20 34.42
CA ASP A 462 -22.76 0.98 34.82
C ASP A 462 -21.93 2.25 35.14
N ASN A 463 -20.92 2.52 34.30
CA ASN A 463 -19.90 3.59 34.46
C ASN A 463 -19.08 3.53 35.76
N GLN A 464 -18.95 2.35 36.37
CA GLN A 464 -18.16 2.11 37.57
C GLN A 464 -16.86 1.37 37.28
N THR A 465 -15.88 1.58 38.15
CA THR A 465 -14.56 0.96 38.16
C THR A 465 -14.33 0.37 39.55
N THR A 466 -13.99 -0.91 39.62
CA THR A 466 -13.43 -1.53 40.83
C THR A 466 -11.96 -1.11 40.94
N VAL A 467 -11.57 -0.64 42.11
CA VAL A 467 -10.22 -0.11 42.39
C VAL A 467 -9.61 -0.92 43.52
N ASN A 468 -8.54 -1.65 43.23
CA ASN A 468 -7.74 -2.31 44.25
C ASN A 468 -6.61 -1.39 44.67
N TYR A 469 -6.56 -1.04 45.95
CA TYR A 469 -5.58 -0.08 46.48
C TYR A 469 -5.12 -0.49 47.88
N ASP A 470 -3.92 -0.06 48.24
CA ASP A 470 -3.38 -0.18 49.60
C ASP A 470 -3.44 1.19 50.27
N VAL A 471 -3.65 1.19 51.59
CA VAL A 471 -3.47 2.36 52.45
C VAL A 471 -2.45 2.00 53.51
N THR A 472 -1.38 2.77 53.57
CA THR A 472 -0.41 2.76 54.66
C THR A 472 -0.87 3.74 55.72
N TYR A 473 -1.17 3.24 56.90
CA TYR A 473 -1.43 4.03 58.09
C TYR A 473 -0.15 4.06 58.93
N THR A 474 0.34 5.26 59.25
CA THR A 474 1.44 5.45 60.20
C THR A 474 0.90 6.17 61.43
N PHE A 475 1.33 5.75 62.62
CA PHE A 475 0.99 6.35 63.91
C PHE A 475 2.25 6.46 64.75
N ASP A 476 2.53 7.65 65.28
CA ASP A 476 3.60 7.90 66.25
C ASP A 476 2.98 8.14 67.63
N PHE A 477 3.58 7.57 68.68
CA PHE A 477 3.04 7.58 70.04
C PHE A 477 3.88 8.43 70.99
N GLU A 478 3.27 8.92 72.08
CA GLU A 478 3.97 9.72 73.11
C GLU A 478 5.21 9.02 73.72
N ASP A 479 5.28 7.68 73.66
CA ASP A 479 6.43 6.90 74.14
C ASP A 479 7.62 6.86 73.15
N GLY A 480 7.46 7.46 71.97
CA GLY A 480 8.47 7.52 70.91
C GLY A 480 8.50 6.31 69.99
N SER A 481 7.55 5.37 70.11
CA SER A 481 7.39 4.28 69.15
C SER A 481 6.59 4.71 67.91
N THR A 482 6.89 4.08 66.77
CA THR A 482 6.14 4.28 65.51
C THR A 482 5.49 2.97 65.10
N LYS A 483 4.21 3.00 64.73
CA LYS A 483 3.45 1.86 64.21
C LYS A 483 2.99 2.11 62.79
N THR A 484 3.40 1.23 61.87
CA THR A 484 2.92 1.23 60.48
C THR A 484 2.01 0.02 60.24
N GLN A 485 0.85 0.23 59.63
CA GLN A 485 -0.09 -0.81 59.21
C GLN A 485 -0.46 -0.62 57.74
N VAL A 486 -0.43 -1.68 56.93
CA VAL A 486 -0.93 -1.63 55.55
C VAL A 486 -2.22 -2.42 55.45
N PHE A 487 -3.26 -1.81 54.90
CA PHE A 487 -4.54 -2.46 54.59
C PHE A 487 -4.82 -2.37 53.10
N ARG A 488 -5.22 -3.49 52.49
CA ARG A 488 -5.67 -3.57 51.10
C ARG A 488 -7.19 -3.49 51.05
N TYR A 489 -7.67 -2.62 50.18
CA TYR A 489 -9.07 -2.34 49.92
C TYR A 489 -9.47 -2.78 48.52
N ASN A 490 -10.77 -2.84 48.26
CA ASN A 490 -11.32 -3.15 46.95
C ASN A 490 -12.56 -2.27 46.71
N GLY A 491 -12.31 -0.97 46.55
CA GLY A 491 -13.33 0.05 46.42
C GLY A 491 -13.99 0.08 45.04
N THR A 492 -14.99 0.95 44.91
CA THR A 492 -15.73 1.20 43.66
C THR A 492 -15.88 2.70 43.45
N ILE A 493 -15.51 3.16 42.25
CA ILE A 493 -15.57 4.56 41.82
C ILE A 493 -16.50 4.65 40.60
N VAL A 494 -17.41 5.63 40.57
CA VAL A 494 -18.34 5.87 39.46
C VAL A 494 -17.97 7.15 38.71
N LYS A 495 -18.20 7.18 37.39
CA LYS A 495 -18.20 8.43 36.63
C LYS A 495 -19.53 9.15 36.80
N ASP A 496 -19.53 10.31 37.46
CA ASP A 496 -20.71 11.14 37.67
C ASP A 496 -20.52 12.47 36.92
N GLY A 497 -21.18 12.61 35.76
CA GLY A 497 -20.97 13.73 34.84
C GLY A 497 -19.55 13.77 34.25
N SER A 498 -18.84 14.87 34.52
CA SER A 498 -17.41 15.04 34.20
C SER A 498 -16.50 14.20 35.11
N ASP A 499 -16.92 14.06 36.36
CA ASP A 499 -16.07 13.72 37.50
C ASP A 499 -16.03 12.20 37.74
N TYR A 500 -15.16 11.79 38.66
CA TYR A 500 -15.19 10.47 39.27
C TYR A 500 -15.44 10.62 40.77
N LYS A 501 -16.33 9.80 41.32
CA LYS A 501 -16.77 9.85 42.73
C LYS A 501 -16.66 8.46 43.36
N VAL A 502 -16.15 8.38 44.59
CA VAL A 502 -16.08 7.14 45.38
C VAL A 502 -17.49 6.71 45.76
N VAL A 503 -17.94 5.56 45.25
CA VAL A 503 -19.18 4.90 45.70
C VAL A 503 -18.93 4.17 47.00
N SER A 504 -17.80 3.45 47.06
CA SER A 504 -17.41 2.59 48.17
C SER A 504 -15.90 2.52 48.31
N LEU A 505 -15.39 2.51 49.55
CA LEU A 505 -13.98 2.19 49.85
C LEU A 505 -13.75 0.67 49.87
N GLY A 506 -14.82 -0.13 50.01
CA GLY A 506 -14.77 -1.59 50.09
C GLY A 506 -14.26 -2.11 51.45
N ASP A 507 -14.19 -3.43 51.59
CA ASP A 507 -13.74 -4.09 52.81
C ASP A 507 -12.21 -3.96 52.98
N ALA A 508 -11.78 -3.61 54.21
CA ALA A 508 -10.37 -3.51 54.58
C ALA A 508 -9.79 -4.90 54.94
N LYS A 509 -8.71 -5.31 54.25
CA LYS A 509 -7.92 -6.49 54.61
C LYS A 509 -6.49 -6.11 55.00
N LYS A 510 -6.13 -6.34 56.26
CA LYS A 510 -4.77 -6.15 56.77
C LYS A 510 -3.75 -6.98 55.96
N VAL A 511 -2.72 -6.31 55.44
CA VAL A 511 -1.61 -6.88 54.66
C VAL A 511 -0.39 -7.06 55.54
N SER A 512 -0.03 -6.04 56.31
CA SER A 512 1.11 -6.02 57.21
C SER A 512 0.89 -5.11 58.43
N GLU A 513 1.74 -5.28 59.44
CA GLU A 513 1.87 -4.38 60.58
C GLU A 513 3.31 -4.48 61.11
N LYS A 514 3.82 -3.35 61.57
CA LYS A 514 5.14 -3.20 62.19
C LYS A 514 5.03 -2.17 63.32
N THR A 515 5.81 -2.37 64.37
CA THR A 515 6.10 -1.36 65.38
C THR A 515 7.62 -1.29 65.53
N GLU A 516 8.17 -0.09 65.65
CA GLU A 516 9.59 0.20 65.87
C GLU A 516 9.78 1.02 67.15
#